data_AF-A0A0M3JJT6-F1
#
_entry.id   AF-A0A0M3JJT6-F1
#
_cell.length_a   1.000
_cell.length_b   1.000
_cell.length_c   1.000
_cell.angle_alpha   90.00
_cell.angle_beta   90.00
_cell.angle_gamma   90.00
#
_symmetry.space_group_name_H-M   'P 1'
#
loop_
_entity.id
_entity.type
_entity.pdbx_description
1 polymer ?
#
loop_
_entity_poly.entity_id
_entity_poly.type
_entity_poly.pdbx_seq_one_letter_code
_entity_poly.pdbx_strand_id
1 'polypeptide(L)' 'LKRDANNEKALFRRAKARMAVWDLDKAEDDLKSLTSINATNTNLVEVEMGRLRRLRAERETGDKSLYKNMFR' A
#
# COMPACT_ATOMS: atom_id res chain seq x y z
N LEU A 1 13.50 -8.09 -7.69
CA LEU A 1 13.00 -7.45 -8.93
C LEU A 1 14.08 -7.16 -9.99
N LYS A 2 15.32 -6.78 -9.63
CA LYS A 2 16.37 -6.53 -10.63
C LYS A 2 16.66 -7.71 -11.58
N ARG A 3 16.47 -8.94 -11.12
CA ARG A 3 16.66 -10.17 -11.93
C ARG A 3 15.35 -10.75 -12.49
N ASP A 4 14.27 -10.57 -11.75
CA ASP A 4 12.92 -10.99 -12.13
C ASP A 4 11.95 -9.91 -11.65
N ALA A 5 11.55 -9.05 -12.59
CA ALA A 5 10.74 -7.87 -12.33
C ALA A 5 9.28 -8.24 -12.02
N ASN A 6 8.83 -9.41 -12.49
CA ASN A 6 7.44 -9.86 -12.38
C ASN A 6 7.25 -10.91 -11.28
N ASN A 7 8.24 -11.05 -10.39
CA ASN A 7 8.16 -11.99 -9.30
C ASN A 7 7.03 -11.62 -8.32
N GLU A 8 5.93 -12.36 -8.39
CA GLU A 8 4.71 -12.11 -7.61
C GLU A 8 4.99 -12.04 -6.11
N LYS A 9 5.72 -13.03 -5.58
CA LYS A 9 6.05 -13.11 -4.15
C LYS A 9 6.91 -11.94 -3.72
N ALA A 10 7.85 -11.50 -4.56
CA ALA A 10 8.70 -10.36 -4.25
C ALA A 10 7.91 -9.05 -4.25
N LEU A 11 7.03 -8.83 -5.24
CA LEU A 11 6.13 -7.67 -5.29
C LEU A 11 5.24 -7.62 -4.05
N PHE A 12 4.59 -8.74 -3.72
CA PHE A 12 3.71 -8.80 -2.56
C PHE A 12 4.44 -8.53 -1.23
N ARG A 13 5.59 -9.17 -1.01
CA ARG A 13 6.39 -8.96 0.21
C ARG A 13 6.91 -7.53 0.31
N ARG A 14 7.30 -6.93 -0.82
CA ARG A 14 7.76 -5.54 -0.86
C ARG A 14 6.63 -4.55 -0.57
N ALA A 15 5.43 -4.78 -1.10
CA ALA A 15 4.25 -3.99 -0.77
C ALA A 15 4.00 -3.98 0.74
N LYS A 16 4.01 -5.16 1.39
CA LYS A 16 3.80 -5.26 2.85
C LYS A 16 4.89 -4.55 3.65
N ALA A 17 6.15 -4.66 3.22
CA ALA A 17 7.25 -3.95 3.86
C ALA A 17 7.10 -2.42 3.72
N ARG A 18 6.68 -1.94 2.54
CA ARG A 18 6.39 -0.52 2.29
C ARG A 18 5.24 0.00 3.14
N MET A 19 4.16 -0.77 3.28
CA MET A 19 3.06 -0.44 4.18
C MET A 19 3.52 -0.33 5.64
N ALA A 20 4.40 -1.23 6.09
CA ALA A 20 4.91 -1.22 7.47
C ALA A 20 5.76 0.02 7.79
N VAL A 21 6.44 0.59 6.78
CA VAL A 21 7.21 1.84 6.92
C VAL A 21 6.44 3.08 6.45
N TRP A 22 5.11 2.97 6.28
CA TRP A 22 4.22 4.05 5.84
C TRP A 22 4.52 4.64 4.44
N ASP A 23 5.25 3.91 3.60
CA ASP A 23 5.45 4.25 2.18
C ASP A 23 4.25 3.75 1.35
N LEU A 24 3.08 4.33 1.62
CA LEU A 24 1.78 3.83 1.13
C LEU A 24 1.64 3.95 -0.39
N ASP A 25 2.21 4.99 -1.00
CA ASP A 25 2.10 5.21 -2.45
C ASP A 25 2.87 4.14 -3.22
N LYS A 26 4.11 3.87 -2.82
CA LYS A 26 4.90 2.80 -3.43
C LYS A 26 4.36 1.41 -3.09
N ALA A 27 3.65 1.24 -1.97
CA ALA A 27 2.96 -0.01 -1.68
C ALA A 27 1.80 -0.25 -2.65
N GLU A 28 1.03 0.80 -2.97
CA GLU A 28 -0.05 0.74 -3.95
C GLU A 28 0.48 0.36 -5.34
N ASP A 29 1.60 0.94 -5.77
CA ASP A 29 2.21 0.62 -7.06
C ASP A 29 2.62 -0.86 -7.16
N ASP A 30 3.16 -1.44 -6.09
CA ASP A 30 3.53 -2.86 -6.04
C ASP A 30 2.30 -3.77 -6.13
N LEU A 31 1.20 -3.39 -5.46
CA LEU A 31 -0.05 -4.14 -5.48
C LEU A 31 -0.74 -4.06 -6.85
N LYS A 32 -0.76 -2.88 -7.49
CA LYS A 32 -1.27 -2.70 -8.85
C LYS A 32 -0.47 -3.50 -9.88
N SER A 33 0.86 -3.51 -9.72
CA SER A 33 1.76 -4.33 -10.56
C SER A 33 1.48 -5.82 -10.38
N LEU A 34 1.17 -6.25 -9.15
CA LEU A 34 0.84 -7.65 -8.89
C LEU A 34 -0.47 -8.08 -9.58
N THR A 35 -1.50 -7.24 -9.56
CA THR A 35 -2.76 -7.51 -10.28
C THR A 35 -2.62 -7.52 -11.79
N SER A 36 -1.71 -6.71 -12.36
CA SER A 36 -1.50 -6.69 -13.81
C SER A 36 -0.74 -7.91 -14.31
N ILE A 37 0.11 -8.52 -13.47
CA ILE A 37 0.87 -9.72 -13.81
C ILE A 37 0.02 -10.99 -13.67
N ASN A 38 -0.77 -11.09 -12.59
CA ASN A 38 -1.55 -12.30 -12.33
C ASN A 38 -2.91 -11.99 -11.67
N ALA A 39 -3.98 -12.20 -12.45
CA ALA A 39 -5.36 -12.02 -12.00
C ALA A 39 -5.81 -13.05 -10.95
N THR A 40 -5.09 -14.16 -10.75
CA THR A 40 -5.42 -15.17 -9.73
C THR A 40 -5.26 -14.63 -8.31
N ASN A 41 -4.36 -13.67 -8.08
CA ASN A 41 -4.11 -13.08 -6.76
C ASN A 41 -5.02 -11.89 -6.42
N THR A 42 -6.02 -11.59 -7.26
CA THR A 42 -6.86 -10.38 -7.13
C THR A 42 -7.49 -10.25 -5.74
N ASN A 43 -8.09 -11.31 -5.20
CA ASN A 43 -8.72 -11.28 -3.87
C ASN A 43 -7.73 -10.89 -2.76
N LEU A 44 -6.51 -11.41 -2.83
CA LEU A 44 -5.46 -11.14 -1.85
C LEU A 44 -4.92 -9.70 -2.00
N VAL A 45 -4.82 -9.20 -3.22
CA VAL A 45 -4.47 -7.79 -3.48
C VAL A 45 -5.57 -6.85 -2.98
N GLU A 46 -6.84 -7.17 -3.21
CA GLU A 46 -7.96 -6.36 -2.73
C GLU A 46 -7.98 -6.22 -1.20
N VAL A 47 -7.67 -7.29 -0.47
CA VAL A 47 -7.57 -7.25 0.99
C VAL A 47 -6.49 -6.27 1.45
N GLU A 48 -5.28 -6.33 0.86
CA GLU A 48 -4.19 -5.42 1.21
C GLU A 48 -4.45 -3.99 0.72
N MET A 49 -5.12 -3.80 -0.42
CA MET A 49 -5.59 -2.50 -0.89
C MET A 49 -6.62 -1.88 0.08
N GLY A 50 -7.51 -2.70 0.63
CA GLY A 50 -8.44 -2.28 1.69
C GLY A 50 -7.69 -1.84 2.95
N ARG A 51 -6.64 -2.55 3.34
CA ARG A 51 -5.77 -2.15 4.46
C ARG A 51 -5.03 -0.83 4.16
N LEU A 52 -4.52 -0.64 2.95
CA LEU A 52 -3.86 0.59 2.52
C LEU A 52 -4.80 1.80 2.61
N ARG A 53 -6.05 1.65 2.17
CA ARG A 53 -7.08 2.70 2.30
C ARG A 53 -7.34 3.09 3.75
N ARG A 54 -7.40 2.12 4.66
CA ARG A 54 -7.54 2.39 6.11
C ARG A 54 -6.36 3.18 6.66
N LEU A 55 -5.12 2.78 6.35
CA LEU A 55 -3.91 3.49 6.77
C LEU A 55 -3.88 4.94 6.26
N ARG A 56 -4.32 5.19 5.02
CA ARG A 56 -4.43 6.55 4.48
C ARG A 56 -5.46 7.38 5.24
N ALA A 57 -6.64 6.83 5.52
CA ALA A 57 -7.69 7.52 6.26
C ALA A 57 -7.27 7.84 7.71
N GLU A 58 -6.54 6.91 8.37
CA GLU A 58 -5.95 7.14 9.69
C GLU A 58 -4.98 8.31 9.67
N ARG A 59 -4.07 8.36 8.68
CA ARG A 59 -3.12 9.46 8.51
C ARG A 59 -3.82 10.79 8.27
N GLU A 60 -4.80 10.83 7.37
CA GLU A 60 -5.54 12.05 7.05
C GLU A 60 -6.34 12.56 8.26
N THR A 61 -6.92 11.66 9.05
CA THR A 61 -7.65 12.01 10.28
C THR A 61 -6.69 12.59 11.32
N GLY A 62 -5.53 11.95 11.50
CA GLY A 62 -4.46 12.45 12.36
C GLY A 62 -3.99 13.84 11.95
N ASP A 63 -3.65 14.02 10.68
CA ASP A 63 -3.19 15.30 10.13
C ASP A 63 -4.25 16.39 10.30
N LYS A 64 -5.52 16.13 9.96
CA LYS A 64 -6.63 17.07 10.19
C LYS A 64 -6.76 17.50 11.65
N SER A 65 -6.60 16.56 12.58
CA SER A 65 -6.63 16.87 14.01
C SER A 65 -5.45 17.73 14.46
N LEU A 66 -4.25 17.46 13.94
CA LEU A 66 -3.04 18.24 14.21
C LEU A 66 -3.18 19.67 13.68
N TYR A 67 -3.54 19.83 12.41
CA TYR A 67 -3.75 21.16 11.82
C TYR A 67 -4.81 21.96 12.57
N LYS A 68 -5.94 21.34 12.93
CA LYS A 68 -6.99 22.01 13.73
C LYS A 68 -6.46 22.54 15.07
N ASN A 69 -5.54 21.81 15.70
CA ASN A 69 -4.92 22.22 16.97
C ASN A 69 -3.80 23.26 16.78
N MET A 70 -3.16 23.32 15.60
CA MET A 70 -2.12 24.32 15.30
C MET A 70 -2.67 25.73 15.06
N PHE A 71 -3.90 25.86 14.60
CA PHE A 71 -4.55 27.16 14.32
C PHE A 71 -5.49 27.62 15.45
N ARG A 72 -5.35 27.06 16.66
CA ARG A 72 -6.06 27.50 17.86
C ARG A 72 -5.23 28.44 18.71
#